data_AF-U5GD16-F1
#
_entry.id   AF-U5GD16-F1
#
_cell.length_a   1.000
_cell.length_b   1.000
_cell.length_c   1.000
_cell.angle_alpha   90.00
_cell.angle_beta   90.00
_cell.angle_gamma   90.00
#
_symmetry.space_group_name_H-M   'P 1'
#
loop_
_entity.id
_entity.type
_entity.pdbx_description
1 polymer ?
#
loop_
_entity_poly.entity_id
_entity_poly.type
_entity_poly.pdbx_seq_one_letter_code
_entity_poly.pdbx_strand_id
1 'polypeptide(L)'
;MAANTYKTQTGTPDKATAELLIAGFSGQLKGWWDYHLTETDHLYILNSIQTYEDQTPIIDPLGNIIQDVVSTLILNISLHFVGNPSHLKDKNTELLSNLNSVQKAQ
;
A
#
# COMPACT_ATOMS: atom_id res chain seq x y z
N MET A 1 -10.44 5.94 0.30
CA MET A 1 -10.55 5.53 -1.13
C MET A 1 -9.98 6.64 -2.01
N ALA A 2 -8.65 6.68 -2.20
CA ALA A 2 -7.99 7.67 -3.05
C ALA A 2 -6.86 7.05 -3.90
N ALA A 3 -6.23 5.98 -3.43
CA ALA A 3 -5.16 5.28 -4.16
C ALA A 3 -5.63 4.64 -5.49
N ASN A 4 -6.87 4.16 -5.58
CA ASN A 4 -7.37 3.51 -6.80
C ASN A 4 -7.67 4.49 -7.94
N THR A 5 -7.84 5.78 -7.66
CA THR A 5 -8.22 6.78 -8.68
C THR A 5 -7.03 7.22 -9.54
N TYR A 6 -5.80 7.12 -9.01
CA TYR A 6 -4.59 7.48 -9.76
C TYR A 6 -4.16 6.39 -10.76
N LYS A 7 -4.47 5.11 -10.49
CA LYS A 7 -4.06 3.99 -11.36
C LYS A 7 -4.70 4.03 -12.76
N THR A 8 -5.84 4.71 -12.94
CA THR A 8 -6.61 4.67 -14.19
C THR A 8 -6.49 5.91 -15.08
N GLN A 9 -5.82 6.99 -14.65
CA GLN A 9 -5.91 8.28 -15.35
C GLN A 9 -4.64 8.75 -16.09
N THR A 10 -3.45 8.20 -15.82
CA THR A 10 -2.21 8.77 -16.39
C THR A 10 -1.31 7.79 -17.15
N GLY A 11 -1.63 6.49 -17.21
CA GLY A 11 -0.73 5.49 -17.82
C GLY A 11 0.67 5.45 -17.18
N THR A 12 0.83 6.05 -16.00
CA THR A 12 2.10 6.10 -15.28
C THR A 12 2.33 4.75 -14.60
N PRO A 13 3.45 4.07 -14.86
CA PRO A 13 3.77 2.81 -14.20
C PRO A 13 3.72 2.95 -12.68
N ASP A 14 3.22 1.92 -11.99
CA ASP A 14 3.07 1.91 -10.52
C ASP A 14 4.40 2.25 -9.82
N LYS A 15 5.51 1.70 -10.34
CA LYS A 15 6.86 2.03 -9.87
C LYS A 15 7.22 3.51 -10.01
N ALA A 16 6.91 4.15 -11.14
CA ALA A 16 7.21 5.57 -11.34
C ALA A 16 6.38 6.45 -10.38
N THR A 17 5.16 6.03 -10.06
CA THR A 17 4.33 6.68 -9.04
C THR A 17 4.96 6.56 -7.65
N ALA A 18 5.45 5.37 -7.29
CA ALA A 18 6.14 5.15 -6.03
C ALA A 18 7.44 5.96 -5.92
N GLU A 19 8.25 6.01 -6.99
CA GLU A 19 9.47 6.82 -7.05
C GLU A 19 9.15 8.31 -6.86
N LEU A 20 8.06 8.81 -7.45
CA LEU A 20 7.61 10.19 -7.24
C LEU A 20 7.19 10.44 -5.78
N LEU A 21 6.48 9.50 -5.14
CA LEU A 21 6.13 9.59 -3.73
C LEU A 21 7.39 9.64 -2.84
N ILE A 22 8.35 8.75 -3.10
CA ILE A 22 9.63 8.66 -2.38
C ILE A 22 10.43 9.96 -2.54
N ALA A 23 10.47 10.53 -3.75
CA ALA A 23 11.13 11.81 -3.99
C ALA A 23 10.51 12.96 -3.17
N GLY A 24 9.22 12.86 -2.84
CA GLY A 24 8.51 13.79 -1.96
C GLY A 24 8.68 13.53 -0.46
N PHE A 25 9.34 12.45 -0.05
CA PHE A 25 9.55 12.17 1.37
C PHE A 25 10.44 13.23 2.02
N SER A 26 10.05 13.63 3.23
CA SER A 26 10.78 14.56 4.07
C SER A 26 10.64 14.18 5.54
N GLY A 27 11.44 14.80 6.42
CA GLY A 27 11.38 14.58 7.87
C GLY A 27 11.55 13.10 8.25
N GLN A 28 10.70 12.61 9.15
CA GLN A 28 10.77 11.24 9.67
C GLN A 28 10.57 10.19 8.56
N LEU A 29 9.73 10.47 7.57
CA LEU A 29 9.47 9.53 6.48
C LEU A 29 10.71 9.35 5.60
N LYS A 30 11.43 10.44 5.33
CA LYS A 30 12.72 10.38 4.64
C LYS A 30 13.79 9.70 5.50
N GLY A 31 13.83 9.99 6.80
CA GLY A 31 14.77 9.36 7.72
C GLY A 31 14.57 7.83 7.83
N TRP A 32 13.31 7.38 7.83
CA TRP A 32 12.98 5.96 7.75
C TRP A 32 13.43 5.36 6.42
N TRP A 33 13.07 5.98 5.29
CA TRP A 33 13.41 5.47 3.96
C TRP A 33 14.92 5.39 3.75
N ASP A 34 15.68 6.43 4.09
CA ASP A 34 17.11 6.52 3.78
C ASP A 34 18.00 5.73 4.76
N TYR A 35 17.60 5.59 6.03
CA TYR A 35 18.50 5.10 7.09
C TYR A 35 18.00 3.87 7.85
N HIS A 36 16.70 3.53 7.82
CA HIS A 36 16.19 2.34 8.52
C HIS A 36 16.02 1.13 7.61
N LEU A 37 15.76 1.35 6.33
CA LEU A 37 15.62 0.27 5.35
C LEU A 37 16.99 -0.16 4.82
N THR A 38 17.18 -1.47 4.72
CA THR A 38 18.31 -2.05 4.00
C THR A 38 18.09 -2.00 2.49
N GLU A 39 19.15 -2.18 1.71
CA GLU A 39 19.03 -2.30 0.25
C GLU A 39 18.08 -3.44 -0.16
N THR A 40 18.07 -4.54 0.60
CA THR A 40 17.15 -5.65 0.37
C THR A 40 15.69 -5.24 0.60
N ASP A 41 15.41 -4.43 1.62
CA ASP A 41 14.06 -3.91 1.88
C ASP A 41 13.62 -2.95 0.77
N HIS A 42 14.52 -2.07 0.31
CA HIS A 42 14.23 -1.20 -0.83
C HIS A 42 13.90 -2.01 -2.08
N LEU A 43 14.68 -3.04 -2.39
CA LEU A 43 14.45 -3.91 -3.54
C LEU A 43 13.14 -4.70 -3.41
N TYR A 44 12.82 -5.18 -2.21
CA TYR A 44 11.56 -5.84 -1.93
C TYR A 44 10.37 -4.91 -2.21
N ILE A 45 10.42 -3.68 -1.73
CA ILE A 45 9.35 -2.69 -1.96
C ILE A 45 9.26 -2.34 -3.45
N LEU A 46 10.38 -1.94 -4.07
CA LEU A 46 10.45 -1.39 -5.43
C LEU A 46 10.21 -2.41 -6.55
N ASN A 47 10.34 -3.71 -6.25
CA ASN A 47 10.09 -4.80 -7.20
C ASN A 47 8.88 -5.64 -6.82
N SER A 48 8.04 -5.17 -5.89
CA SER A 48 6.83 -5.87 -5.50
C SER A 48 5.83 -5.98 -6.66
N ILE A 49 5.17 -7.13 -6.69
CA ILE A 49 4.21 -7.53 -7.72
C ILE A 49 2.95 -8.04 -7.04
N GLN A 50 1.81 -7.96 -7.74
CA GLN A 50 0.59 -8.57 -7.24
C GLN A 50 0.66 -10.08 -7.41
N THR A 51 0.25 -10.81 -6.37
CA THR A 51 0.16 -12.27 -6.40
C THR A 51 -1.20 -12.74 -5.92
N TYR A 52 -1.60 -13.93 -6.35
CA TYR A 52 -2.68 -14.67 -5.71
C TYR A 52 -2.23 -15.23 -4.35
N GLU A 53 -3.15 -15.89 -3.62
CA GLU A 53 -2.86 -16.48 -2.31
C GLU A 53 -1.76 -17.58 -2.36
N ASP A 54 -1.62 -18.24 -3.49
CA ASP A 54 -0.59 -19.26 -3.74
C ASP A 54 0.76 -18.66 -4.21
N GLN A 55 0.90 -17.34 -4.15
CA GLN A 55 2.08 -16.57 -4.56
C GLN A 55 2.34 -16.55 -6.07
N THR A 56 1.39 -17.01 -6.89
CA THR A 56 1.52 -16.89 -8.35
C THR A 56 1.33 -15.43 -8.79
N PRO A 57 2.21 -14.88 -9.67
CA PRO A 57 2.08 -13.51 -10.16
C PRO A 57 0.77 -13.26 -10.93
N ILE A 58 0.11 -12.14 -10.66
CA ILE A 58 -1.04 -11.68 -11.43
C ILE A 58 -0.52 -10.98 -12.70
N ILE A 59 -1.10 -11.39 -13.84
CA ILE A 59 -0.73 -10.92 -15.17
C ILE A 59 -1.90 -10.14 -15.76
N ASP A 60 -1.61 -9.02 -16.42
CA ASP A 60 -2.60 -8.21 -17.13
C ASP A 60 -3.04 -8.89 -18.46
N PRO A 61 -4.10 -8.38 -19.13
CA PRO A 61 -4.55 -8.93 -20.41
C PRO A 61 -3.52 -8.87 -21.56
N LEU A 62 -2.43 -8.12 -21.40
CA LEU A 62 -1.34 -7.98 -22.37
C LEU A 62 -0.17 -8.93 -22.07
N GLY A 63 -0.24 -9.72 -21.00
CA GLY A 63 0.80 -10.67 -20.62
C GLY A 63 1.89 -10.10 -19.70
N ASN A 64 1.71 -8.90 -19.15
CA ASN A 64 2.69 -8.29 -18.25
C ASN A 64 2.35 -8.56 -16.77
N ILE A 65 3.37 -8.75 -15.94
CA ILE A 65 3.18 -8.86 -14.48
C ILE A 65 2.74 -7.50 -13.93
N ILE A 66 1.69 -7.51 -13.10
CA ILE A 66 1.18 -6.30 -12.45
C ILE A 66 2.06 -5.94 -11.26
N GLN A 67 2.61 -4.72 -11.26
CA GLN A 67 3.38 -4.18 -10.15
C GLN A 67 2.48 -3.76 -8.97
N ASP A 68 3.00 -3.90 -7.75
CA ASP A 68 2.31 -3.50 -6.52
C ASP A 68 3.17 -2.62 -5.58
N VAL A 69 4.07 -1.87 -6.20
CA VAL A 69 5.06 -1.02 -5.52
C VAL A 69 4.40 0.01 -4.62
N VAL A 70 3.37 0.70 -5.11
CA VAL A 70 2.68 1.75 -4.34
C VAL A 70 1.97 1.15 -3.12
N SER A 71 1.25 0.05 -3.30
CA SER A 71 0.53 -0.62 -2.21
C SER A 71 1.51 -1.14 -1.16
N THR A 72 2.59 -1.79 -1.60
CA THR A 72 3.64 -2.32 -0.72
C THR A 72 4.37 -1.22 0.04
N LEU A 73 4.66 -0.09 -0.61
CA LEU A 73 5.24 1.09 0.03
C LEU A 73 4.32 1.64 1.12
N ILE A 74 3.03 1.85 0.83
CA ILE A 74 2.05 2.37 1.80
C ILE A 74 1.90 1.41 3.00
N LEU A 75 1.87 0.11 2.74
CA LEU A 75 1.78 -0.91 3.79
C LEU A 75 3.02 -0.89 4.69
N ASN A 76 4.22 -0.80 4.13
CA ASN A 76 5.46 -0.74 4.91
C ASN A 76 5.56 0.54 5.75
N ILE A 77 5.15 1.68 5.20
CA ILE A 77 5.04 2.94 5.96
C ILE A 77 4.05 2.76 7.11
N SER A 78 2.87 2.20 6.83
CA SER A 78 1.85 1.98 7.86
C SER A 78 2.36 1.04 8.95
N LEU A 79 3.00 -0.05 8.58
CA LEU A 79 3.56 -1.02 9.51
C LEU A 79 4.63 -0.39 10.41
N HIS A 80 5.50 0.45 9.86
CA HIS A 80 6.58 1.10 10.63
C HIS A 80 6.06 2.19 11.57
N PHE A 81 5.21 3.10 11.07
CA PHE A 81 4.79 4.29 11.82
C PHE A 81 3.54 4.07 12.69
N VAL A 82 2.66 3.15 12.30
CA VAL A 82 1.38 2.88 12.99
C VAL A 82 1.41 1.53 13.72
N GLY A 83 2.25 0.59 13.29
CA GLY A 83 2.25 -0.79 13.76
C GLY A 83 1.36 -1.70 12.91
N ASN A 84 1.04 -2.90 13.40
CA ASN A 84 0.34 -3.90 12.60
C ASN A 84 -1.03 -3.39 12.09
N PRO A 85 -1.23 -3.24 10.77
CA PRO A 85 -2.44 -2.67 10.19
C PRO A 85 -3.67 -3.56 10.38
N SER A 86 -3.54 -4.82 10.81
CA SER A 86 -4.68 -5.68 11.16
C SER A 86 -5.54 -5.05 12.26
N HIS A 87 -4.93 -4.35 13.22
CA HIS A 87 -5.65 -3.66 14.30
C HIS A 87 -6.48 -2.48 13.79
N LEU A 88 -6.12 -1.88 12.66
CA LEU A 88 -6.94 -0.85 12.01
C LEU A 88 -8.15 -1.49 11.32
N LYS A 89 -8.00 -2.70 10.76
CA LYS A 89 -9.13 -3.47 10.22
C LYS A 89 -10.14 -3.80 11.32
N ASP A 90 -9.65 -4.23 12.49
CA ASP A 90 -10.49 -4.59 13.64
C ASP A 90 -11.21 -3.37 14.23
N LYS A 91 -10.53 -2.22 14.34
CA LYS A 91 -11.17 -0.95 14.75
C LYS A 91 -12.20 -0.46 13.73
N ASN A 92 -11.92 -0.60 12.43
CA ASN A 92 -12.85 -0.21 11.38
C ASN A 92 -14.09 -1.12 11.36
N THR A 93 -13.93 -2.43 11.56
CA THR A 93 -15.08 -3.36 11.67
C THR A 93 -15.90 -3.08 12.93
N GLU A 94 -15.26 -2.78 14.05
CA GLU A 94 -15.95 -2.41 15.30
C GLU A 94 -16.78 -1.12 15.11
N LEU A 95 -16.18 -0.06 14.58
CA LEU A 95 -16.86 1.21 14.29
C LEU A 95 -18.02 1.04 13.31
N LEU A 96 -17.84 0.25 12.25
CA LEU A 96 -18.92 -0.07 11.31
C LEU A 96 -20.05 -0.88 11.98
N SER A 97 -19.71 -1.79 12.88
CA SER A 97 -20.72 -2.54 13.65
C SER A 97 -21.52 -1.63 14.60
N ASN A 98 -20.86 -0.65 15.21
CA ASN A 98 -21.48 0.33 16.10
C ASN A 98 -22.40 1.28 15.32
N LEU A 99 -22.01 1.71 14.12
CA LEU A 99 -22.86 2.54 13.25
C LEU A 99 -24.11 1.78 12.77
N ASN A 100 -23.93 0.51 12.35
CA ASN A 100 -25.02 -0.33 11.88
C ASN A 100 -26.00 -0.72 13.00
N SER A 101 -25.52 -0.87 14.23
CA SER A 101 -26.37 -1.18 15.39
C SER A 101 -27.18 0.03 15.85
N VAL A 102 -26.60 1.24 15.81
CA VAL A 102 -27.33 2.49 16.08
C VAL A 102 -28.45 2.73 15.05
N GLN A 103 -28.21 2.45 13.76
CA GLN A 103 -29.24 2.58 12.72
C GLN A 103 -30.40 1.59 12.84
N LYS A 104 -30.21 0.45 13.52
CA LYS A 104 -31.29 -0.54 13.76
C LYS A 104 -32.14 -0.23 14.99
N ALA A 105 -31.74 0.75 15.81
CA ALA A 105 -32.43 1.16 17.03
C ALA A 105 -33.34 2.39 16.85
N GLN A 106 -33.47 2.90 15.61
CA GLN A 106 -34.41 3.95 15.20
C GLN A 106 -35.48 3.37 14.25
#